data_AF-W4RNI0-F1
#
_entry.id   AF-W4RNI0-F1
#
_cell.length_a   1.000
_cell.length_b   1.000
_cell.length_c   1.000
_cell.angle_alpha   90.00
_cell.angle_beta   90.00
_cell.angle_gamma   90.00
#
_symmetry.space_group_name_H-M   'P 1'
#
loop_
_entity.id
_entity.type
_entity.pdbx_description
1 polymer ?
#
loop_
_entity_poly.entity_id
_entity_poly.type
_entity_poly.pdbx_seq_one_letter_code
_entity_poly.pdbx_strand_id
1 'polypeptide(L)'
;MAKYLLKRVLYMFLTLFIIASLTFFLMKIIPGTPFASANKLGPAQMEIMKAKYGLDQPVPVQYAKYIGNLLQGDLGISFQFNNTPVTDLMFKRLGPSMQLGAQAMLLGTIVGILLGIFAALRQNTWVDYSSTFVAVLGKSIPNFVFAGLLQYFVGVKLGWFPVLFWRGFEYTILRL
;
A
#
# COMPACT_ATOMS: atom_id res chain seq x y z
N MET A 1 -6.68 31.61 -1.52
CA MET A 1 -7.10 30.22 -1.77
C MET A 1 -6.64 29.66 -3.12
N ALA A 2 -6.90 30.30 -4.26
CA ALA A 2 -6.49 29.80 -5.59
C ALA A 2 -4.97 29.55 -5.73
N LYS A 3 -4.12 30.50 -5.31
CA LYS A 3 -2.65 30.35 -5.28
C LYS A 3 -2.18 29.18 -4.41
N TYR A 4 -2.90 28.89 -3.32
CA TYR A 4 -2.61 27.77 -2.42
C TYR A 4 -3.01 26.42 -3.05
N LEU A 5 -4.21 26.35 -3.64
CA LEU A 5 -4.67 25.16 -4.37
C LEU A 5 -3.73 24.84 -5.53
N LEU A 6 -3.32 25.83 -6.33
CA LEU A 6 -2.39 25.65 -7.43
C LEU A 6 -1.03 25.11 -6.96
N LYS A 7 -0.46 25.67 -5.88
CA LYS A 7 0.77 25.15 -5.27
C LYS A 7 0.61 23.69 -4.85
N ARG A 8 -0.52 23.33 -4.23
CA ARG A 8 -0.77 21.96 -3.76
C ARG A 8 -0.90 20.97 -4.92
N VAL A 9 -1.61 21.34 -5.98
CA VAL A 9 -1.72 20.54 -7.20
C VAL A 9 -0.34 20.37 -7.85
N LEU A 10 0.45 21.45 -7.94
CA LEU A 10 1.81 21.38 -8.48
C LEU A 10 2.70 20.45 -7.65
N TYR A 11 2.67 20.55 -6.32
CA TYR A 11 3.40 19.62 -5.45
C TYR A 11 2.94 18.18 -5.62
N MET A 12 1.63 17.94 -5.77
CA MET A 12 1.11 16.58 -6.03
C MET A 12 1.68 16.01 -7.34
N PHE A 13 1.64 16.77 -8.44
CA PHE A 13 2.22 16.33 -9.71
C PHE A 13 3.72 16.11 -9.60
N LEU A 14 4.45 17.01 -8.95
CA LEU A 14 5.90 16.87 -8.77
C LEU A 14 6.24 15.64 -7.92
N THR A 15 5.53 15.40 -6.82
CA THR A 15 5.70 14.22 -5.98
C THR A 15 5.40 12.94 -6.74
N LEU A 16 4.29 12.88 -7.48
CA LEU A 16 3.95 11.71 -8.29
C LEU A 16 4.97 11.46 -9.39
N PHE A 17 5.46 12.51 -10.05
CA PHE A 17 6.50 12.40 -11.06
C PHE A 17 7.79 11.83 -10.46
N ILE A 18 8.27 12.40 -9.34
CA ILE A 18 9.47 11.92 -8.65
C ILE A 18 9.30 10.45 -8.24
N ILE A 19 8.18 10.09 -7.63
CA ILE A 19 7.91 8.70 -7.22
C ILE A 19 7.92 7.80 -8.45
N ALA A 20 7.19 8.14 -9.51
CA ALA A 20 7.12 7.36 -10.74
C ALA A 20 8.51 7.15 -11.36
N SER A 21 9.33 8.20 -11.47
CA SER A 21 10.71 8.12 -11.97
C SER A 21 11.58 7.22 -11.09
N LEU A 22 11.54 7.43 -9.76
CA LEU A 22 12.31 6.62 -8.82
C LEU A 22 11.91 5.14 -8.92
N THR A 23 10.61 4.82 -8.94
CA THR A 23 10.16 3.43 -9.12
C THR A 23 10.59 2.84 -10.44
N PHE A 24 10.56 3.60 -11.54
CA PHE A 24 11.02 3.12 -12.85
C PHE A 24 12.50 2.72 -12.81
N PHE A 25 13.36 3.60 -12.30
CA PHE A 25 14.80 3.33 -12.22
C PHE A 25 15.12 2.24 -11.20
N LEU A 26 14.43 2.21 -10.06
CA LEU A 26 14.58 1.15 -9.06
C LEU A 26 14.27 -0.23 -9.68
N MET A 27 13.19 -0.34 -10.44
CA MET A 27 12.83 -1.58 -11.14
C MET A 27 13.84 -1.99 -12.22
N LYS A 28 14.58 -1.03 -12.81
CA LYS A 28 15.67 -1.33 -13.75
C LYS A 28 16.95 -1.81 -13.08
N ILE A 29 17.20 -1.41 -11.84
CA ILE A 29 18.39 -1.79 -11.07
C ILE A 29 18.22 -3.17 -10.43
N ILE A 30 16.99 -3.55 -10.09
CA ILE A 30 16.71 -4.86 -9.49
C ILE A 30 17.08 -5.98 -10.48
N PRO A 31 18.01 -6.89 -10.13
CA PRO A 31 18.37 -8.00 -10.99
C PRO A 31 17.19 -8.97 -11.12
N GLY A 32 16.91 -9.40 -12.35
CA GLY A 32 15.84 -10.36 -12.63
C GLY A 32 15.04 -10.01 -13.87
N THR A 33 13.81 -10.51 -13.92
CA THR A 33 12.89 -10.34 -15.05
C THR A 33 11.49 -10.07 -14.52
N PRO A 34 10.74 -9.16 -15.15
CA PRO A 34 9.39 -8.84 -14.71
C PRO A 34 8.39 -9.97 -15.02
N PHE A 35 8.75 -10.93 -15.87
CA PHE A 35 7.86 -12.00 -16.30
C PHE A 35 7.77 -13.10 -15.25
N ALA A 36 6.58 -13.30 -14.66
CA ALA A 36 6.37 -14.36 -13.67
C ALA A 36 6.64 -15.78 -14.20
N SER A 37 6.48 -15.99 -15.51
CA SER A 37 6.75 -17.29 -16.17
C SER A 37 8.14 -17.37 -16.80
N ALA A 38 9.08 -16.49 -16.45
CA ALA A 38 10.40 -16.44 -17.08
C ALA A 38 11.13 -17.79 -17.08
N ASN A 39 11.02 -18.56 -16.00
CA ASN A 39 11.66 -19.87 -15.86
C ASN A 39 11.04 -20.95 -16.77
N LYS A 40 9.90 -20.67 -17.40
CA LYS A 40 9.19 -21.56 -18.35
C LYS A 40 9.37 -21.13 -19.81
N LEU A 41 10.00 -19.97 -20.06
CA LEU A 41 10.18 -19.43 -21.39
C LEU A 41 11.58 -19.79 -21.90
N GLY A 42 11.65 -20.34 -23.11
CA GLY A 42 12.94 -20.51 -23.81
C GLY A 42 13.58 -19.15 -24.15
N PRO A 43 14.88 -19.11 -24.45
CA PRO A 43 15.58 -17.85 -24.78
C PRO A 43 14.92 -17.05 -25.91
N ALA A 44 14.47 -17.73 -26.97
CA ALA A 44 13.77 -17.09 -28.09
C ALA A 44 12.41 -16.47 -27.68
N GLN A 45 11.67 -17.15 -26.80
CA GLN A 45 10.38 -16.65 -26.31
C GLN A 45 10.55 -15.45 -25.38
N MET A 46 11.63 -15.43 -24.60
CA MET A 46 12.00 -14.30 -23.75
C MET A 46 12.29 -13.04 -24.58
N GLU A 47 13.05 -13.17 -25.67
CA GLU A 47 13.34 -12.04 -26.57
C GLU A 47 12.07 -11.50 -27.26
N ILE A 48 11.17 -12.39 -27.72
CA ILE A 48 9.87 -11.98 -28.27
C ILE A 48 9.05 -11.20 -27.23
N MET A 49 9.04 -11.64 -25.97
CA MET A 49 8.32 -10.95 -24.90
C MET A 49 8.94 -9.59 -24.59
N LYS A 50 10.27 -9.48 -24.55
CA LYS A 50 10.96 -8.20 -24.37
C LYS A 50 10.61 -7.22 -25.49
N ALA A 51 10.69 -7.67 -26.75
CA ALA A 51 10.36 -6.85 -27.92
C ALA A 51 8.90 -6.39 -27.90
N LYS A 52 7.96 -7.29 -27.56
CA LYS A 52 6.53 -6.98 -27.46
C LYS A 52 6.25 -5.83 -26.47
N TYR A 53 6.97 -5.79 -25.35
CA TYR A 53 6.79 -4.77 -24.32
C TYR A 53 7.78 -3.60 -24.42
N GLY A 54 8.66 -3.60 -25.44
CA GLY A 54 9.68 -2.58 -25.63
C GLY A 54 10.76 -2.60 -24.54
N LEU A 55 10.96 -3.72 -23.85
CA LEU A 55 11.97 -3.87 -22.80
C LEU A 55 13.40 -3.99 -23.36
N ASP A 56 13.51 -4.27 -24.65
CA ASP A 56 14.72 -4.30 -25.47
C ASP A 56 15.18 -2.91 -25.95
N GLN A 57 14.32 -1.88 -25.86
CA GLN A 57 14.63 -0.52 -26.30
C GLN A 57 15.62 0.20 -25.38
N PRO A 58 16.31 1.26 -25.83
CA PRO A 58 17.13 2.09 -24.95
C PRO A 58 16.33 2.66 -23.77
N VAL A 59 16.96 2.72 -22.58
CA VAL A 59 16.31 3.18 -21.34
C VAL A 59 15.59 4.54 -21.49
N PRO A 60 16.15 5.55 -22.18
CA PRO A 60 15.44 6.82 -22.39
C PRO A 60 14.12 6.68 -23.14
N VAL A 61 14.05 5.77 -24.12
CA VAL A 61 12.83 5.50 -24.89
C VAL A 61 11.78 4.81 -24.02
N GLN A 62 12.21 3.81 -23.24
CA GLN A 62 11.33 3.13 -22.28
C GLN A 62 10.75 4.11 -21.25
N TYR A 63 11.58 5.02 -20.75
CA TYR A 63 11.16 6.03 -19.78
C TYR A 63 10.18 7.04 -20.37
N ALA A 64 10.47 7.57 -21.57
CA ALA A 64 9.57 8.50 -22.26
C ALA A 64 8.20 7.88 -22.54
N LYS A 65 8.18 6.61 -23.01
CA LYS A 65 6.93 5.86 -23.21
C LYS A 65 6.19 5.61 -21.90
N TYR A 66 6.90 5.23 -20.84
CA TYR A 66 6.31 5.02 -19.51
C TYR A 66 5.63 6.28 -18.97
N ILE A 67 6.33 7.43 -18.97
CA ILE A 67 5.76 8.70 -18.52
C ILE A 67 4.62 9.15 -19.44
N GLY A 68 4.76 9.00 -20.76
CA GLY A 68 3.71 9.33 -21.72
C GLY A 68 2.41 8.55 -21.47
N ASN A 69 2.52 7.24 -21.26
CA ASN A 69 1.38 6.38 -20.93
C ASN A 69 0.75 6.78 -19.58
N LEU A 70 1.55 7.03 -18.55
CA LEU A 70 1.06 7.48 -17.24
C LEU A 70 0.25 8.78 -17.34
N LEU A 71 0.71 9.76 -18.14
CA LEU A 71 -0.01 11.02 -18.35
C LEU A 71 -1.35 10.84 -19.07
N GLN A 72 -1.48 9.77 -19.88
CA GLN A 72 -2.73 9.40 -20.54
C GLN A 72 -3.64 8.52 -19.66
N GLY A 73 -3.20 8.17 -18.45
CA GLY A 73 -3.91 7.27 -17.55
C GLY A 73 -3.72 5.78 -17.86
N ASP A 74 -2.83 5.44 -18.80
CA ASP A 74 -2.47 4.05 -19.10
C ASP A 74 -1.35 3.58 -18.16
N LEU A 75 -1.74 2.77 -17.16
CA LEU A 75 -0.82 2.14 -16.21
C LEU A 75 -0.18 0.86 -16.77
N GLY A 76 -0.57 0.46 -17.99
CA GLY A 76 -0.14 -0.76 -18.63
C GLY A 76 -0.75 -2.02 -18.01
N ILE A 77 -0.05 -3.13 -18.22
CA ILE A 77 -0.50 -4.47 -17.85
C ILE A 77 0.50 -5.10 -16.89
N SER A 78 -0.01 -5.97 -16.02
CA SER A 78 0.84 -6.69 -15.09
C SER A 78 1.51 -7.90 -15.75
N PHE A 79 2.84 -7.93 -15.68
CA PHE A 79 3.65 -9.09 -16.05
C PHE A 79 3.58 -10.24 -15.04
N GLN A 80 3.03 -9.98 -13.85
CA GLN A 80 2.87 -10.96 -12.78
C GLN A 80 1.48 -11.59 -12.77
N PHE A 81 0.44 -10.82 -13.10
CA PHE A 81 -0.95 -11.27 -13.03
C PHE A 81 -1.54 -11.49 -14.43
N ASN A 82 -1.02 -12.49 -15.16
CA ASN A 82 -1.59 -12.97 -16.44
C ASN A 82 -2.02 -11.87 -17.41
N ASN A 83 -1.18 -10.84 -17.60
CA ASN A 83 -1.46 -9.76 -18.56
C ASN A 83 -2.71 -8.92 -18.23
N THR A 84 -3.14 -8.90 -16.96
CA THR A 84 -4.28 -8.10 -16.49
C THR A 84 -3.91 -6.62 -16.45
N PRO A 85 -4.79 -5.70 -16.88
CA PRO A 85 -4.59 -4.26 -16.70
C PRO A 85 -4.28 -3.89 -15.24
N VAL A 86 -3.28 -3.03 -15.03
CA VAL A 86 -2.90 -2.58 -13.68
C VAL A 86 -4.05 -1.82 -13.02
N THR A 87 -4.80 -1.06 -13.81
CA THR A 87 -6.03 -0.35 -13.39
C THR A 87 -7.02 -1.30 -12.73
N ASP A 88 -7.32 -2.44 -13.35
CA ASP A 88 -8.26 -3.44 -12.81
C ASP A 88 -7.77 -4.03 -11.48
N LEU A 89 -6.47 -4.27 -11.36
CA LEU A 89 -5.86 -4.76 -10.12
C LEU A 89 -5.96 -3.71 -9.01
N MET A 90 -5.79 -2.43 -9.34
CA MET A 90 -5.98 -1.33 -8.40
C MET A 90 -7.43 -1.23 -7.95
N PHE A 91 -8.39 -1.21 -8.89
CA PHE A 91 -9.83 -1.11 -8.57
C PHE A 91 -10.31 -2.26 -7.68
N LYS A 92 -9.85 -3.49 -7.94
CA LYS A 92 -10.16 -4.65 -7.08
C LYS A 92 -9.65 -4.49 -5.64
N ARG A 93 -8.59 -3.71 -5.43
CA ARG A 93 -8.02 -3.45 -4.10
C ARG A 93 -8.61 -2.22 -3.42
N LEU A 94 -9.26 -1.30 -4.16
CA LEU A 94 -9.83 -0.08 -3.59
C LEU A 94 -10.90 -0.38 -2.53
N GLY A 95 -11.85 -1.27 -2.82
CA GLY A 95 -12.94 -1.61 -1.89
C GLY A 95 -12.43 -2.08 -0.52
N PRO A 96 -11.62 -3.15 -0.47
CA PRO A 96 -11.02 -3.62 0.79
C PRO A 96 -10.19 -2.54 1.51
N SER A 97 -9.36 -1.79 0.79
CA SER A 97 -8.55 -0.72 1.38
C SER A 97 -9.40 0.39 1.99
N MET A 98 -10.48 0.81 1.31
CA MET A 98 -11.42 1.80 1.83
C MET A 98 -12.16 1.29 3.06
N GLN A 99 -12.59 0.03 3.06
CA GLN A 99 -13.26 -0.58 4.21
C GLN A 99 -12.34 -0.60 5.44
N LEU A 100 -11.10 -1.10 5.29
CA LEU A 100 -10.11 -1.15 6.37
C LEU A 100 -9.76 0.26 6.86
N GLY A 101 -9.52 1.20 5.94
CA GLY A 101 -9.22 2.58 6.28
C GLY A 101 -10.36 3.25 7.05
N ALA A 102 -11.61 3.08 6.61
CA ALA A 102 -12.78 3.64 7.29
C ALA A 102 -12.97 3.02 8.68
N GLN A 103 -12.83 1.69 8.83
CA GLN A 103 -12.92 1.01 10.12
C GLN A 103 -11.83 1.49 11.08
N ALA A 104 -10.59 1.57 10.62
CA ALA A 104 -9.46 2.04 11.42
C ALA A 104 -9.62 3.50 11.84
N MET A 105 -10.08 4.36 10.93
CA MET A 105 -10.36 5.77 11.24
C MET A 105 -11.46 5.90 12.29
N LEU A 106 -12.61 5.23 12.10
CA LEU A 106 -13.73 5.31 13.04
C LEU A 106 -13.33 4.81 14.43
N LEU A 107 -12.75 3.61 14.53
CA LEU A 107 -12.35 3.04 15.81
C LEU A 107 -11.22 3.83 16.46
N GLY A 108 -10.19 4.19 15.70
CA GLY A 108 -9.05 4.94 16.19
C GLY A 108 -9.44 6.33 16.70
N THR A 109 -10.34 7.02 15.99
CA THR A 109 -10.87 8.32 16.43
C THR A 109 -11.69 8.19 17.70
N ILE A 110 -12.61 7.22 17.79
CA ILE A 110 -13.43 7.02 19.00
C ILE A 110 -12.55 6.71 20.21
N VAL A 111 -11.66 5.72 20.09
CA VAL A 111 -10.78 5.30 21.20
C VAL A 111 -9.82 6.42 21.57
N GLY A 112 -9.22 7.10 20.59
CA GLY A 112 -8.28 8.20 20.83
C GLY A 112 -8.93 9.39 21.54
N ILE A 113 -10.16 9.76 21.15
CA ILE A 113 -10.92 10.82 21.82
C ILE A 113 -11.24 10.42 23.25
N LEU A 114 -11.72 9.19 23.49
CA LEU A 114 -12.05 8.73 24.83
C LEU A 114 -10.83 8.74 25.76
N LEU A 115 -9.70 8.18 25.31
CA LEU A 115 -8.45 8.20 26.08
C LEU A 115 -7.98 9.64 26.35
N GLY A 116 -8.08 10.53 25.36
CA GLY A 116 -7.75 11.94 25.52
C GLY A 116 -8.64 12.66 26.53
N ILE A 117 -9.95 12.41 26.50
CA ILE A 117 -10.91 12.98 27.47
C ILE A 117 -10.61 12.47 28.88
N PHE A 118 -10.40 11.15 29.07
CA PHE A 118 -10.13 10.59 30.40
C PHE A 118 -8.80 11.08 30.98
N ALA A 119 -7.76 11.19 30.16
CA ALA A 119 -6.49 11.76 30.57
C ALA A 119 -6.64 13.22 31.01
N ALA A 120 -7.39 14.02 30.23
CA ALA A 120 -7.62 15.43 30.55
C ALA A 120 -8.47 15.64 31.81
N LEU A 121 -9.55 14.85 31.99
CA LEU A 121 -10.44 14.97 33.14
C LEU A 121 -9.77 14.55 34.46
N ARG A 122 -8.78 13.66 34.41
CA ARG A 122 -8.06 13.14 35.58
C ARG A 122 -6.56 13.40 35.48
N GLN A 123 -6.21 14.63 35.15
CA GLN A 123 -4.82 15.06 34.96
C GLN A 123 -3.96 14.76 36.20
N ASN A 124 -2.69 14.38 35.97
CA ASN A 124 -1.71 14.04 37.01
C ASN A 124 -2.11 12.85 37.90
N THR A 125 -3.08 12.04 37.47
CA THR A 125 -3.45 10.80 38.15
C THR A 125 -2.99 9.57 37.36
N TRP A 126 -3.10 8.38 37.94
CA TRP A 126 -2.79 7.12 37.26
C TRP A 126 -3.58 6.91 35.95
N VAL A 127 -4.76 7.52 35.81
CA VAL A 127 -5.58 7.44 34.58
C VAL A 127 -4.92 8.21 33.43
N ASP A 128 -4.37 9.39 33.72
CA ASP A 128 -3.61 10.19 32.77
C ASP A 128 -2.32 9.47 32.35
N TYR A 129 -1.52 9.01 33.32
CA TYR A 129 -0.29 8.28 33.04
C TYR A 129 -0.52 6.99 32.24
N SER A 130 -1.56 6.21 32.58
CA SER A 130 -1.89 4.97 31.84
C SER A 130 -2.40 5.25 30.43
N SER A 131 -3.24 6.26 30.24
CA SER A 131 -3.74 6.66 28.92
C SER A 131 -2.60 7.15 28.01
N THR A 132 -1.70 7.96 28.57
CA THR A 132 -0.49 8.43 27.87
C THR A 132 0.44 7.27 27.54
N PHE A 133 0.65 6.34 28.47
CA PHE A 133 1.47 5.14 28.23
C PHE A 133 0.92 4.28 27.09
N VAL A 134 -0.39 4.01 27.08
CA VAL A 134 -1.07 3.26 26.00
C VAL A 134 -0.92 3.98 24.66
N ALA A 135 -1.09 5.31 24.63
CA ALA A 135 -0.92 6.11 23.41
C ALA A 135 0.52 6.06 22.88
N VAL A 136 1.51 6.14 23.78
CA VAL A 136 2.94 6.04 23.41
C VAL A 136 3.26 4.65 22.88
N LEU A 137 2.78 3.57 23.51
CA LEU A 137 2.96 2.21 23.00
C LEU A 137 2.38 2.05 21.59
N GLY A 138 1.14 2.50 21.38
CA GLY A 138 0.48 2.43 20.08
C GLY A 138 1.24 3.18 18.98
N LYS A 139 1.92 4.27 19.31
CA LYS A 139 2.76 5.03 18.36
C LYS A 139 4.15 4.41 18.16
N SER A 140 4.71 3.79 19.19
CA SER A 140 6.11 3.36 19.21
C SER A 140 6.32 1.96 18.64
N ILE A 141 5.32 1.09 18.76
CA ILE A 141 5.41 -0.27 18.22
C ILE A 141 5.18 -0.21 16.70
N PRO A 142 6.08 -0.78 15.88
CA PRO A 142 5.87 -0.84 14.44
C PRO A 142 4.57 -1.60 14.10
N ASN A 143 3.74 -1.00 13.24
CA ASN A 143 2.41 -1.54 12.92
C ASN A 143 2.45 -3.01 12.47
N PHE A 144 3.42 -3.40 11.64
CA PHE A 144 3.56 -4.77 11.15
C PHE A 144 3.90 -5.77 12.28
N VAL A 145 4.65 -5.35 13.30
CA VAL A 145 4.98 -6.18 14.47
C VAL A 145 3.72 -6.36 15.32
N PHE A 146 3.03 -5.26 15.63
CA PHE A 146 1.82 -5.30 16.45
C PHE A 146 0.73 -6.15 15.79
N ALA A 147 0.46 -5.93 14.51
CA ALA A 147 -0.49 -6.70 13.75
C ALA A 147 -0.08 -8.18 13.65
N GLY A 148 1.21 -8.48 13.42
CA GLY A 148 1.72 -9.87 13.40
C GLY A 148 1.54 -10.59 14.75
N LEU A 149 1.81 -9.92 15.87
CA LEU A 149 1.58 -10.47 17.21
C LEU A 149 0.09 -10.72 17.47
N LEU A 150 -0.78 -9.78 17.12
CA LEU A 150 -2.23 -9.96 17.24
C LEU A 150 -2.73 -11.12 16.39
N GLN A 151 -2.28 -11.24 15.14
CA GLN A 151 -2.61 -12.36 14.28
C GLN A 151 -2.18 -13.70 14.89
N TYR A 152 -0.97 -13.78 15.46
CA TYR A 152 -0.48 -15.01 16.08
C TYR A 152 -1.26 -15.39 17.35
N PHE A 153 -1.42 -14.46 18.29
CA PHE A 153 -2.07 -14.78 19.56
C PHE A 153 -3.60 -14.88 19.45
N VAL A 154 -4.23 -13.90 18.80
CA VAL A 154 -5.70 -13.81 18.70
C VAL A 154 -6.23 -14.67 17.56
N GLY A 155 -5.55 -14.68 16.42
CA GLY A 155 -5.98 -15.46 15.25
C GLY A 155 -5.58 -16.93 15.35
N VAL A 156 -4.30 -17.23 15.56
CA VAL A 156 -3.78 -18.61 15.49
C VAL A 156 -3.93 -19.36 16.80
N LYS A 157 -3.46 -18.81 17.92
CA LYS A 157 -3.53 -19.52 19.22
C LYS A 157 -4.94 -19.58 19.80
N LEU A 158 -5.64 -18.46 19.83
CA LEU A 158 -6.99 -18.37 20.39
C LEU A 158 -8.09 -18.77 19.41
N GLY A 159 -7.85 -18.68 18.10
CA GLY A 159 -8.83 -19.04 17.08
C GLY A 159 -10.03 -18.10 17.01
N TRP A 160 -9.94 -16.88 17.57
CA TRP A 160 -11.08 -15.98 17.70
C TRP A 160 -11.48 -15.31 16.38
N PHE A 161 -10.49 -15.02 15.52
CA PHE A 161 -10.73 -14.36 14.25
C PHE A 161 -9.91 -15.01 13.13
N PRO A 162 -10.48 -15.13 11.93
CA PRO A 162 -9.74 -15.63 10.78
C PRO A 162 -8.73 -14.59 10.28
N VAL A 163 -7.57 -15.08 9.84
CA VAL A 163 -6.42 -14.25 9.47
C VAL A 163 -6.25 -14.10 7.95
N LEU A 164 -6.90 -14.97 7.18
CA LEU A 164 -6.76 -15.11 5.73
C LEU A 164 -8.13 -15.10 5.06
N PHE A 165 -8.18 -14.68 3.79
CA PHE A 165 -9.38 -14.53 2.96
C PHE A 165 -10.26 -13.31 3.27
N TRP A 166 -11.27 -13.09 2.44
CA TRP A 166 -12.22 -11.97 2.53
C TRP A 166 -13.63 -12.49 2.32
N ARG A 167 -14.20 -13.14 3.33
CA ARG A 167 -15.53 -13.78 3.27
C ARG A 167 -16.59 -13.13 4.17
N GLY A 168 -16.19 -12.20 5.03
CA GLY A 168 -17.08 -11.53 5.99
C GLY A 168 -16.34 -10.49 6.84
N PHE A 169 -17.06 -9.83 7.75
CA PHE A 169 -16.53 -8.76 8.61
C PHE A 169 -15.43 -9.24 9.56
N GLU A 170 -15.56 -10.45 10.11
CA GLU A 170 -14.55 -11.07 10.99
C GLU A 170 -13.15 -11.17 10.35
N TYR A 171 -13.07 -11.28 9.02
CA TYR A 171 -11.82 -11.32 8.26
C TYR A 171 -11.13 -9.97 8.13
N THR A 172 -11.82 -8.87 8.47
CA THR A 172 -11.27 -7.52 8.38
C THR A 172 -10.58 -7.08 9.68
N ILE A 173 -10.84 -7.79 10.80
CA ILE A 173 -10.38 -7.38 12.14
C ILE A 173 -8.87 -7.61 12.32
N LEU A 174 -8.37 -8.77 11.92
CA LEU A 174 -6.95 -9.13 12.04
C LEU A 174 -6.22 -9.09 10.69
N ARG A 175 -6.66 -8.26 9.76
CA ARG A 175 -6.05 -8.13 8.43
C ARG A 175 -4.79 -7.23 8.51
N LEU A 176 -3.71 -7.67 7.87
CA LEU A 176 -2.52 -6.86 7.58
C LEU A 176 -2.74 -5.98 6.33
#